data_AF-A0A2E2WIL3-F1
#
_entry.id   AF-A0A2E2WIL3-F1
#
_cell.length_a   1.000
_cell.length_b   1.000
_cell.length_c   1.000
_cell.angle_alpha   90.00
_cell.angle_beta   90.00
_cell.angle_gamma   90.00
#
_symmetry.space_group_name_H-M   'P 1'
#
loop_
_entity.id
_entity.type
_entity.pdbx_description
1 polymer ?
#
loop_
_entity_poly.entity_id
_entity_poly.type
_entity_poly.pdbx_seq_one_letter_code
_entity_poly.pdbx_strand_id
1 'polypeptide(L)' 'MSKKVALLVGGWSAEREVSLTKGKAIEVALKEAGYEVSVVDVTQDLPKLVSDLTPKPDAVFNNLYGRGGEDG' A
#
# COMPACT_ATOMS: atom_id res chain seq x y z
N MET A 1 6.13 -14.69 15.55
CA MET A 1 6.28 -14.29 14.13
C MET A 1 5.69 -12.90 13.97
N SER A 2 6.41 -11.98 13.35
CA SER A 2 5.84 -10.67 12.98
C SER A 2 4.83 -10.86 11.85
N LYS A 3 3.78 -10.03 11.83
CA LYS A 3 2.72 -10.04 10.81
C LYS A 3 3.19 -9.25 9.59
N LYS A 4 2.96 -9.79 8.39
CA LYS A 4 3.32 -9.15 7.11
C LYS A 4 2.21 -8.22 6.65
N VAL A 5 2.50 -6.94 6.52
CA VAL A 5 1.54 -5.92 6.06
C VAL A 5 2.02 -5.35 4.73
N ALA A 6 1.17 -5.45 3.71
CA ALA A 6 1.39 -4.72 2.46
C ALA A 6 0.78 -3.32 2.57
N LEU A 7 1.59 -2.27 2.45
CA LEU A 7 1.14 -0.89 2.40
C LEU A 7 0.97 -0.48 0.92
N LEU A 8 -0.27 -0.25 0.50
CA LEU A 8 -0.56 0.24 -0.85
C LEU A 8 -0.41 1.76 -0.91
N VAL A 9 0.39 2.25 -1.83
CA VAL A 9 0.60 3.68 -2.10
C VAL A 9 0.43 3.98 -3.59
N GLY A 10 0.35 5.26 -3.96
CA GLY A 10 0.23 5.69 -5.35
C GLY A 10 -1.21 5.71 -5.84
N GLY A 11 -1.55 4.84 -6.79
CA GLY A 11 -2.82 4.84 -7.53
C GLY A 11 -2.77 5.68 -8.81
N TRP A 12 -3.91 5.73 -9.52
CA TRP A 12 -4.10 6.48 -10.77
C TRP A 12 -5.10 7.64 -10.63
N SER A 13 -5.39 8.03 -9.39
CA SER A 13 -6.19 9.22 -9.10
C SER A 13 -5.35 10.49 -9.20
N ALA A 14 -6.01 11.64 -9.27
CA ALA A 14 -5.36 12.96 -9.15
C ALA A 14 -4.66 13.16 -7.79
N GLU A 15 -4.98 12.30 -6.80
CA GLU A 15 -4.48 12.36 -5.43
C GLU A 15 -3.28 11.42 -5.20
N ARG A 16 -2.70 10.84 -6.27
CA ARG A 16 -1.53 9.94 -6.22
C ARG A 16 -0.39 10.48 -5.35
N GLU A 17 -0.01 11.74 -5.53
CA GLU A 17 1.10 12.34 -4.77
C GLU A 17 0.79 12.46 -3.27
N VAL A 18 -0.49 12.62 -2.90
CA VAL A 18 -0.95 12.60 -1.51
C VAL A 18 -0.74 11.21 -0.91
N SER A 19 -1.08 10.16 -1.67
CA SER A 19 -0.82 8.77 -1.28
C SER A 19 0.66 8.50 -1.03
N LEU A 20 1.52 8.82 -2.00
CA LEU A 20 2.97 8.60 -1.91
C LEU A 20 3.61 9.35 -0.74
N THR A 21 3.19 10.60 -0.52
CA THR A 21 3.74 11.44 0.55
C THR A 21 3.33 10.93 1.93
N LYS A 22 2.04 10.64 2.15
CA LYS A 22 1.54 10.14 3.44
C LYS A 22 2.01 8.72 3.73
N GLY A 23 2.21 7.91 2.70
CA GLY A 23 2.70 6.53 2.81
C GLY A 23 4.03 6.42 3.57
N LYS A 24 4.93 7.41 3.45
CA LYS A 24 6.20 7.42 4.17
C LYS A 24 6.02 7.42 5.69
N ALA A 25 5.09 8.22 6.21
CA ALA A 25 4.81 8.28 7.64
C ALA A 25 4.14 7.00 8.14
N ILE A 26 3.25 6.41 7.33
CA ILE A 26 2.57 5.15 7.63
C ILE A 26 3.57 3.98 7.64
N GLU A 27 4.49 3.93 6.68
CA GLU A 27 5.54 2.91 6.64
C GLU A 27 6.38 2.91 7.91
N VAL A 28 6.80 4.09 8.38
CA VAL A 28 7.55 4.25 9.65
C VAL A 28 6.70 3.75 10.82
N ALA A 29 5.46 4.19 10.94
CA ALA A 29 4.58 3.80 12.04
C ALA A 29 4.30 2.28 12.07
N LEU A 30 4.11 1.64 10.92
CA LEU A 30 3.90 0.19 10.82
C LEU A 30 5.16 -0.58 11.23
N LYS A 31 6.34 -0.13 10.80
CA LYS A 31 7.62 -0.72 11.21
C LYS A 31 7.86 -0.58 12.71
N GLU A 32 7.59 0.59 13.28
CA GLU A 32 7.69 0.87 14.72
C GLU A 32 6.70 0.03 15.56
N ALA A 33 5.51 -0.24 15.01
CA ALA A 33 4.54 -1.15 15.61
C ALA A 33 4.92 -2.64 15.51
N GLY A 34 6.06 -2.96 14.88
CA GLY A 34 6.63 -4.31 14.85
C GLY A 34 6.15 -5.19 13.69
N TYR A 35 5.53 -4.61 12.64
CA TYR A 35 5.13 -5.33 11.43
C TYR A 35 6.27 -5.48 10.42
N GLU A 36 6.27 -6.56 9.65
CA GLU A 36 7.08 -6.69 8.43
C GLU A 36 6.32 -5.98 7.29
N VAL A 37 6.87 -4.87 6.79
CA VAL A 37 6.15 -4.00 5.85
C VAL A 37 6.72 -4.11 4.44
N SER A 38 5.85 -4.40 3.47
CA SER A 38 6.15 -4.27 2.04
C SER A 38 5.38 -3.10 1.45
N VAL A 39 6.07 -2.10 0.92
CA VAL A 39 5.44 -0.95 0.25
C VAL A 39 5.21 -1.30 -1.22
N VAL A 40 3.97 -1.15 -1.69
CA VAL A 40 3.55 -1.47 -3.06
C VAL A 40 3.02 -0.21 -3.71
N ASP A 41 3.72 0.30 -4.73
CA ASP A 41 3.23 1.39 -5.58
C ASP A 41 2.24 0.86 -6.60
N VAL A 42 0.96 1.13 -6.35
CA VAL A 42 -0.15 0.69 -7.17
C VAL A 42 -0.28 1.59 -8.39
N THR A 43 -0.42 0.95 -9.55
CA THR A 43 -0.73 1.60 -10.84
C THR A 43 -1.96 0.92 -11.45
N GLN A 44 -2.31 1.25 -12.70
CA GLN A 44 -3.40 0.55 -13.41
C GLN A 44 -3.03 -0.88 -13.84
N ASP A 45 -1.79 -1.33 -13.60
CA ASP A 45 -1.32 -2.68 -13.90
C ASP A 45 -1.73 -3.67 -12.79
N LEU A 46 -2.91 -4.27 -12.94
CA LEU A 46 -3.43 -5.27 -12.00
C LEU A 46 -2.60 -6.56 -11.94
N PRO A 47 -2.12 -7.15 -13.06
CA PRO A 47 -1.20 -8.29 -12.99
C PRO A 47 0.04 -8.00 -12.14
N LYS A 48 0.63 -6.81 -12.28
CA LYS A 48 1.75 -6.39 -11.43
C LYS A 48 1.35 -6.30 -9.96
N LEU A 49 0.20 -5.72 -9.64
CA LEU A 49 -0.29 -5.66 -8.27
C LEU A 49 -0.43 -7.07 -7.64
N VAL A 50 -0.98 -8.03 -8.38
CA VAL A 50 -1.11 -9.42 -7.91
C VAL A 50 0.27 -10.05 -7.68
N SER A 51 1.22 -9.80 -8.58
CA SER A 51 2.61 -10.26 -8.43
C SER A 51 3.28 -9.64 -7.19
N ASP A 52 3.10 -8.34 -6.96
CA ASP A 52 3.69 -7.63 -5.82
C ASP A 52 3.07 -8.06 -4.48
N LEU A 53 1.82 -8.56 -4.49
CA LEU A 53 1.14 -9.15 -3.34
C LEU A 53 1.40 -10.67 -3.18
N THR A 54 2.39 -11.20 -3.91
CA THR A 54 2.83 -12.60 -3.83
C THR A 54 4.26 -12.66 -3.26
N PRO A 55 4.50 -13.36 -2.13
CA PRO A 55 3.57 -14.17 -1.36
C PRO A 55 2.50 -13.35 -0.64
N LYS A 56 1.33 -13.96 -0.40
CA LYS A 56 0.18 -13.32 0.25
C LYS A 56 0.57 -12.70 1.60
N PRO A 57 0.31 -11.39 1.84
CA PRO A 57 0.51 -10.77 3.15
C PRO A 57 -0.58 -11.20 4.15
N ASP A 58 -0.32 -11.00 5.44
CA ASP A 58 -1.34 -11.22 6.49
C ASP A 58 -2.44 -10.15 6.43
N ALA A 59 -2.10 -8.92 6.07
CA ALA A 59 -3.03 -7.81 5.93
C ALA A 59 -2.56 -6.80 4.86
N VAL A 60 -3.50 -5.99 4.38
CA VAL A 60 -3.23 -4.86 3.49
C VAL A 60 -3.65 -3.58 4.20
N PHE A 61 -2.76 -2.59 4.21
CA PHE A 61 -3.08 -1.22 4.59
C PHE A 61 -3.32 -0.42 3.31
N ASN A 62 -4.58 -0.06 3.04
CA ASN A 62 -4.94 0.77 1.90
C ASN A 62 -4.66 2.25 2.22
N ASN A 63 -3.67 2.84 1.55
CA ASN A 63 -3.39 4.27 1.58
C ASN A 63 -3.57 4.89 0.17
N LEU A 64 -4.42 4.32 -0.66
CA LEU A 64 -4.84 4.91 -1.93
C LEU A 64 -5.95 5.94 -1.68
N TYR A 65 -5.97 6.99 -2.49
CA TYR A 65 -6.93 8.09 -2.39
C TYR A 65 -7.68 8.29 -3.70
N GLY A 66 -8.90 8.81 -3.64
CA GLY A 66 -9.74 9.11 -4.79
C GLY A 66 -10.12 7.88 -5.62
N ARG A 67 -10.23 8.05 -6.94
CA ARG A 67 -10.66 6.99 -7.87
C ARG A 67 -9.73 5.78 -7.84
N GLY A 68 -10.27 4.59 -7.60
CA GLY A 68 -9.53 3.34 -7.44
C GLY A 68 -8.95 3.11 -6.05
N GLY A 69 -9.21 4.02 -5.09
CA GLY A 69 -8.72 3.92 -3.71
C GLY A 69 -9.81 4.05 -2.65
N GLU A 70 -10.77 4.97 -2.86
CA GLU A 70 -11.83 5.34 -1.90
C GLU A 70 -13.24 5.27 -2.50
N ASP A 71 -13.39 4.74 -3.72
CA ASP A 71 -14.65 4.65 -4.45
C ASP A 71 -15.33 3.25 -4.40
N GLY A 72 -14.82 2.33 -3.59
CA GLY A 72 -15.39 0.99 -3.34
C GLY A 72 -14.37 0.02 -2.75
#